data_AF-A0A317Z5B3-F1
#
_entry.id   AF-A0A317Z5B3-F1
#
_cell.length_a   1.000
_cell.length_b   1.000
_cell.length_c   1.000
_cell.angle_alpha   90.00
_cell.angle_beta   90.00
_cell.angle_gamma   90.00
#
_symmetry.space_group_name_H-M   'P 1'
#
loop_
_entity.id
_entity.type
_entity.pdbx_description
1 polymer ?
#
loop_
_entity_poly.entity_id
_entity_poly.type
_entity_poly.pdbx_seq_one_letter_code
_entity_poly.pdbx_strand_id
1 'polypeptide(L)' 'MTRDYPDPELLIRTSGEQRVSNFLIWQLSYSEFIFNSKMWPDFDGEELKACIKTYQSRQRRFGGL' A
#
# COMPACT_ATOMS: atom_id res chain seq x y z
N MET A 1 6.90 -17.63 -6.76
CA MET A 1 6.83 -17.40 -5.30
C MET A 1 5.61 -16.60 -4.87
N THR A 2 4.96 -15.80 -5.72
CA THR A 2 3.75 -15.03 -5.34
C THR A 2 2.42 -15.67 -5.75
N ARG A 3 2.43 -16.76 -6.54
CA ARG A 3 1.21 -17.40 -7.09
C ARG A 3 0.21 -17.84 -6.03
N ASP A 4 0.70 -18.29 -4.88
CA ASP A 4 -0.13 -18.86 -3.81
C ASP A 4 -0.67 -17.80 -2.84
N TYR A 5 -0.37 -16.51 -3.09
CA TYR A 5 -0.82 -15.39 -2.28
C TYR A 5 -1.78 -14.51 -3.10
N PRO A 6 -2.79 -13.91 -2.47
CA PRO A 6 -3.63 -12.92 -3.13
C PRO A 6 -2.80 -11.68 -3.49
N ASP A 7 -3.24 -10.98 -4.53
CA ASP A 7 -2.66 -9.68 -4.89
C ASP A 7 -2.89 -8.67 -3.74
N PRO A 8 -1.88 -7.83 -3.40
CA PRO A 8 -2.03 -6.83 -2.35
C PRO A 8 -3.14 -5.83 -2.68
N GLU A 9 -3.93 -5.45 -1.69
CA GLU A 9 -4.89 -4.35 -1.87
C GLU A 9 -4.25 -2.98 -1.60
N LEU A 10 -3.18 -2.93 -0.80
CA LEU A 10 -2.53 -1.70 -0.34
C LEU A 10 -1.01 -1.87 -0.30
N LEU A 11 -0.29 -0.98 -0.98
CA LEU A 11 1.16 -0.78 -0.80
C LEU A 11 1.40 0.46 0.09
N ILE A 12 2.11 0.26 1.20
CA ILE A 12 2.63 1.36 2.03
C ILE A 12 4.12 1.49 1.76
N ARG A 13 4.58 2.69 1.41
CA ARG A 13 6.00 3.01 1.22
C ARG A 13 6.42 4.17 2.11
N THR A 14 7.36 3.89 3.00
CA THR A 14 7.95 4.86 3.93
C THR A 14 9.01 5.75 3.25
N SER A 15 9.61 6.66 4.03
CA SER A 15 10.70 7.59 3.66
C SER A 15 10.33 8.67 2.65
N GLY A 16 9.04 8.92 2.41
CA GLY A 16 8.54 10.00 1.55
C GLY A 16 8.68 9.76 0.04
N GLU A 17 9.20 8.61 -0.37
CA GLU A 17 9.54 8.35 -1.77
C GLU A 17 8.34 7.84 -2.57
N GLN A 18 7.93 8.58 -3.61
CA GLN A 18 6.78 8.24 -4.44
C GLN A 18 7.16 7.42 -5.68
N ARG A 19 7.64 6.20 -5.44
CA ARG A 19 8.00 5.24 -6.50
C ARG A 19 7.69 3.82 -6.08
N VAL A 20 7.61 2.90 -7.03
CA VAL A 20 7.45 1.45 -6.75
C VAL A 20 8.81 0.75 -6.66
N SER A 21 9.83 1.27 -7.34
CA SER A 21 11.19 0.69 -7.36
C SER A 21 11.22 -0.79 -7.78
N ASN A 22 10.45 -1.14 -8.81
CA ASN A 22 10.40 -2.50 -9.35
C ASN A 22 9.97 -3.59 -8.35
N PHE A 23 9.22 -3.21 -7.31
CA PHE A 23 8.66 -4.15 -6.33
C PHE A 23 7.26 -4.59 -6.75
N LEU A 24 7.03 -5.91 -6.87
CA LEU A 24 5.71 -6.52 -7.10
C LEU A 24 4.86 -5.89 -8.23
N ILE A 25 5.50 -5.47 -9.35
CA ILE A 25 4.84 -4.69 -10.42
C ILE A 25 3.52 -5.31 -10.88
N TRP A 26 3.49 -6.63 -11.09
CA TRP A 26 2.29 -7.32 -11.57
C TRP A 26 1.19 -7.36 -10.51
N GLN A 27 1.54 -7.77 -9.29
CA GLN A 27 0.62 -7.92 -8.18
C GLN A 27 0.04 -6.56 -7.74
N LEU A 28 0.78 -5.47 -7.97
CA LEU A 28 0.36 -4.12 -7.59
C LEU A 28 -0.52 -3.40 -8.62
N SER A 29 -0.89 -4.06 -9.71
CA SER A 29 -1.63 -3.46 -10.83
C SER A 29 -2.94 -2.78 -10.43
N TYR A 30 -3.61 -3.27 -9.38
CA TYR A 30 -4.85 -2.71 -8.83
C TYR A 30 -4.74 -2.29 -7.37
N SER A 31 -3.55 -2.30 -6.78
CA SER A 31 -3.35 -1.90 -5.39
C SER A 31 -3.47 -0.39 -5.23
N GLU A 32 -3.95 0.02 -4.06
CA GLU A 32 -3.83 1.41 -3.64
C GLU A 32 -2.44 1.70 -3.07
N PHE A 33 -2.04 2.96 -3.15
CA PHE A 33 -0.75 3.43 -2.65
C PHE A 33 -0.93 4.41 -1.49
N ILE A 34 -0.11 4.23 -0.46
CA ILE A 34 0.12 5.21 0.60
C ILE A 34 1.62 5.46 0.71
N PHE A 35 2.02 6.69 0.42
CA PHE A 35 3.40 7.14 0.62
C PHE A 35 3.47 7.87 1.96
N ASN A 36 4.20 7.27 2.89
CA ASN A 36 4.39 7.77 4.24
C ASN A 36 5.74 8.49 4.35
N SER A 37 5.75 9.69 4.92
CA SER A 37 6.97 10.48 5.11
C SER A 37 7.86 9.99 6.24
N LYS A 38 7.34 9.19 7.19
CA LYS A 38 8.15 8.61 8.27
C LYS A 38 9.22 7.68 7.71
N MET A 39 10.40 7.70 8.33
CA MET A 39 11.46 6.74 8.02
C MET A 39 11.08 5.36 8.54
N TRP A 40 11.63 4.30 7.92
CA TRP A 40 11.30 2.92 8.31
C TRP A 40 11.55 2.63 9.80
N PRO A 41 12.65 3.09 10.45
CA PRO A 41 12.86 2.88 11.89
C PRO A 41 11.80 3.55 12.78
N ASP A 42 11.14 4.59 12.28
CA ASP A 42 10.11 5.36 13.00
C ASP A 42 8.68 4.91 12.64
N PHE A 43 8.55 3.93 11.74
CA PHE A 43 7.26 3.40 11.32
C PHE A 43 6.83 2.28 12.27
N ASP A 44 5.83 2.57 13.10
CA ASP A 44 5.33 1.68 14.14
C ASP A 44 3.93 1.10 13.82
N GLY A 45 3.38 0.33 14.77
CA GLY A 45 2.06 -0.27 14.63
C GLY A 45 0.92 0.75 14.59
N GLU A 46 1.08 1.92 15.20
CA GLU A 46 0.06 2.99 15.14
C GLU A 46 0.06 3.65 13.77
N GLU A 47 1.23 3.85 13.17
CA GLU A 47 1.35 4.34 11.80
C GLU A 47 0.73 3.36 10.80
N LEU A 48 0.96 2.06 10.97
CA LEU A 48 0.31 1.02 10.15
C LEU A 48 -1.21 1.11 10.25
N LYS A 49 -1.77 1.22 11.46
CA LYS A 49 -3.22 1.38 11.68
C LYS A 49 -3.74 2.65 11.03
N ALA A 50 -2.99 3.76 11.09
CA ALA A 50 -3.37 5.02 10.44
C ALA A 50 -3.42 4.88 8.91
N CYS A 51 -2.45 4.19 8.31
CA CYS A 51 -2.46 3.88 6.88
C CYS A 51 -3.66 2.99 6.50
N ILE A 52 -3.95 1.94 7.27
CA ILE A 52 -5.11 1.06 7.03
C ILE A 52 -6.42 1.84 7.15
N LYS A 53 -6.56 2.69 8.18
CA LYS A 53 -7.75 3.53 8.36
C LYS A 53 -7.94 4.49 7.19
N THR A 54 -6.85 5.06 6.68
CA THR A 54 -6.86 5.91 5.48
C THR A 54 -7.36 5.13 4.27
N TYR A 55 -6.84 3.93 4.04
CA TYR A 55 -7.29 3.03 2.99
C TYR A 55 -8.79 2.71 3.11
N GLN A 56 -9.26 2.29 4.29
CA GLN A 56 -10.67 1.95 4.53
C GLN A 56 -11.62 3.15 4.38
N SER A 57 -11.14 4.38 4.63
CA SER A 57 -11.95 5.59 4.50
C SER A 57 -12.18 6.02 3.05
N ARG A 58 -11.37 5.52 2.10
CA ARG A 58 -11.51 5.87 0.68
C ARG A 58 -12.74 5.14 0.13
N GLN A 59 -13.59 5.90 -0.56
CA GLN A 59 -14.69 5.28 -1.31
C GLN A 59 -14.08 4.48 -2.46
N ARG A 60 -14.24 3.16 -2.40
CA ARG A 60 -13.92 2.29 -3.54
C ARG A 60 -14.70 2.79 -4.73
N ARG A 61 -13.99 3.34 -5.72
CA ARG A 61 -14.59 3.67 -7.01
C ARG A 61 -15.07 2.35 -7.59
N PHE A 62 -16.37 2.26 -7.91
CA PHE A 62 -16.95 1.08 -8.56
C PHE A 62 -16.12 0.77 -9.83
N GLY A 63 -15.29 -0.25 -9.72
CA GLY A 63 -14.39 -0.74 -10.77
C GLY A 63 -14.52 -2.24 -10.97
N GLY A 64 -15.66 -2.82 -10.57
CA GLY A 64 -16.07 -4.15 -10.97
C GLY A 64 -17.20 -4.02 -11.98
N LEU A 65 -16.90 -4.28 -13.25
CA LEU A 65 -17.85 -4.94 -14.15
C LEU A 65 -17.96 -6.40 -13.73
#